data_AF-A0A7M2RGA3-F1
#
_entry.id   AF-A0A7M2RGA3-F1
#
_cell.length_a   1.000
_cell.length_b   1.000
_cell.length_c   1.000
_cell.angle_alpha   90.00
_cell.angle_beta   90.00
_cell.angle_gamma   90.00
#
_symmetry.space_group_name_H-M   'P 1'
#
loop_
_entity.id
_entity.type
_entity.pdbx_description
1 polymer ?
#
loop_
_entity_poly.entity_id
_entity_poly.type
_entity_poly.pdbx_seq_one_letter_code
_entity_poly.pdbx_strand_id
1 'polypeptide(L)'
;METVLDTSINGIIKINRNGIITNVNKKFEMLINETGDSLISKKLTEVVTEIDEDIVNEILSGTRDIYPASVRMKRITMIATIVPVLNETEVRGAILSCYRFKKQAESVDSRSTVSTIPSPLKRFFNCTLRQNIE
;
A
#
# COMPACT_ATOMS: atom_id res chain seq x y z
N MET A 1 -25.60 -4.05 12.89
CA MET A 1 -24.50 -4.05 13.88
C MET A 1 -23.22 -4.22 13.10
N GLU A 2 -22.18 -3.45 13.46
CA GLU A 2 -20.87 -3.25 12.78
C GLU A 2 -20.91 -2.64 11.38
N THR A 3 -20.16 -1.60 11.04
CA THR A 3 -19.50 -0.51 11.76
C THR A 3 -19.21 0.50 10.65
N VAL A 4 -19.27 1.78 10.97
CA VAL A 4 -18.97 2.92 10.09
C VAL A 4 -17.83 2.56 9.14
N LEU A 5 -18.13 2.53 7.84
CA LEU A 5 -17.13 2.57 6.77
C LEU A 5 -16.26 3.79 7.09
N ASP A 6 -15.10 3.55 7.70
CA ASP A 6 -14.08 4.56 7.89
C ASP A 6 -13.62 4.93 6.47
N THR A 7 -14.30 5.89 5.86
CA THR A 7 -14.05 6.42 4.53
C THR A 7 -12.79 7.28 4.57
N SER A 8 -11.67 6.70 4.99
CA SER A 8 -10.36 7.26 4.69
C SER A 8 -10.24 7.20 3.17
N ILE A 9 -10.32 8.36 2.53
CA ILE A 9 -10.25 8.45 1.07
C ILE A 9 -8.84 7.98 0.66
N ASN A 10 -8.77 6.82 -0.02
CA ASN A 10 -7.52 6.17 -0.39
C ASN A 10 -6.70 7.03 -1.36
N GLY A 11 -5.38 7.07 -1.14
CA GLY A 11 -4.43 7.47 -2.16
C GLY A 11 -4.39 6.43 -3.27
N ILE A 12 -4.41 6.85 -4.52
CA ILE A 12 -4.40 5.97 -5.69
C ILE A 12 -3.22 6.36 -6.58
N ILE A 13 -2.43 5.35 -6.97
CA ILE A 13 -1.37 5.44 -7.96
C ILE A 13 -1.70 4.45 -9.08
N LYS A 14 -1.58 4.88 -10.33
CA LYS A 14 -1.69 4.02 -11.51
C LYS A 14 -0.34 3.88 -12.18
N ILE A 15 0.06 2.64 -12.45
CA ILE A 15 1.27 2.32 -13.19
C ILE A 15 0.93 1.64 -14.52
N ASN A 16 1.81 1.79 -15.52
CA ASN A 16 1.73 1.02 -16.75
C ASN A 16 2.44 -0.35 -16.61
N ARG A 17 2.48 -1.12 -17.69
CA ARG A 17 3.13 -2.45 -17.76
C ARG A 17 4.64 -2.45 -17.51
N ASN A 18 5.30 -1.29 -17.56
CA ASN A 18 6.72 -1.16 -17.26
C ASN A 18 6.97 -0.74 -15.80
N GLY A 19 5.94 -0.74 -14.96
CA GLY A 19 6.03 -0.29 -13.57
C GLY A 19 6.15 1.23 -13.41
N ILE A 20 5.93 2.01 -14.48
CA ILE A 20 6.08 3.47 -14.47
C ILE A 20 4.76 4.12 -14.06
N ILE A 21 4.83 5.08 -13.14
CA ILE A 21 3.68 5.86 -12.67
C ILE A 21 3.16 6.74 -13.82
N THR A 22 1.88 6.56 -14.13
CA THR A 22 1.16 7.30 -15.18
C THR A 22 0.13 8.26 -14.62
N ASN A 23 -0.35 8.03 -13.39
CA ASN A 23 -1.32 8.89 -12.74
C ASN A 23 -1.26 8.73 -11.22
N VAL A 24 -1.56 9.80 -10.50
CA VAL A 24 -1.80 9.79 -9.05
C VAL A 24 -3.02 10.66 -8.74
N ASN A 25 -3.80 10.29 -7.74
CA ASN A 25 -4.90 11.15 -7.29
C ASN A 25 -4.40 12.23 -6.31
N LYS A 26 -5.14 13.34 -6.21
CA LYS A 26 -4.85 14.44 -5.26
C LYS A 26 -4.74 13.98 -3.81
N LYS A 27 -5.38 12.87 -3.45
CA LYS A 27 -5.32 12.32 -2.09
C LYS A 27 -3.97 11.68 -1.81
N PHE A 28 -3.38 10.97 -2.77
CA PHE A 28 -2.02 10.46 -2.66
C PHE A 28 -1.02 11.62 -2.54
N GLU A 29 -1.15 12.63 -3.40
CA GLU A 29 -0.33 13.86 -3.34
C GLU A 29 -0.36 14.49 -1.94
N MET A 30 -1.57 14.67 -1.37
CA MET A 30 -1.75 15.19 -0.01
C MET A 30 -1.18 14.26 1.06
N LEU A 31 -1.25 12.93 0.87
CA LEU A 31 -0.72 11.96 1.83
C LEU A 31 0.79 12.04 1.94
N ILE A 32 1.52 12.22 0.84
CA ILE A 32 2.99 12.28 0.86
C ILE A 32 3.56 13.70 0.76
N ASN A 33 2.70 14.71 0.65
CA ASN A 33 3.04 16.11 0.45
C ASN A 33 3.99 16.31 -0.75
N GLU A 34 3.63 15.71 -1.89
CA GLU A 34 4.30 15.87 -3.18
C GLU A 34 3.28 16.09 -4.28
N THR A 35 3.68 16.77 -5.35
CA THR A 35 2.86 17.00 -6.54
C THR A 35 2.89 15.80 -7.46
N GLY A 36 1.79 15.51 -8.17
CA GLY A 36 1.75 14.42 -9.15
C GLY A 36 2.83 14.54 -10.21
N ASP A 37 3.13 15.74 -10.68
CA ASP A 37 4.15 16.00 -11.70
C ASP A 37 5.56 15.52 -11.30
N SER A 38 5.88 15.50 -10.00
CA SER A 38 7.16 14.98 -9.51
C SER A 38 7.19 13.46 -9.37
N LEU A 39 6.03 12.80 -9.50
CA LEU A 39 5.84 11.35 -9.33
C LEU A 39 5.61 10.65 -10.67
N ILE A 40 5.00 11.32 -11.64
CA ILE A 40 4.78 10.79 -13.00
C ILE A 40 6.13 10.47 -13.66
N SER A 41 6.15 9.42 -14.49
CA SER A 41 7.33 8.94 -15.22
C SER A 41 8.43 8.29 -14.37
N LYS A 42 8.26 8.19 -13.05
CA LYS A 42 9.14 7.41 -12.17
C LYS A 42 8.68 5.96 -12.07
N LYS A 43 9.60 5.06 -11.76
CA LYS A 43 9.22 3.69 -11.37
C LYS A 43 8.49 3.69 -10.03
N LEU A 44 7.55 2.77 -9.87
CA LEU A 44 6.85 2.61 -8.59
C LEU A 44 7.83 2.36 -7.43
N THR A 45 8.84 1.52 -7.66
CA THR A 45 9.85 1.11 -6.67
C THR A 45 10.80 2.24 -6.28
N GLU A 46 10.95 3.28 -7.11
CA GLU A 46 11.69 4.50 -6.75
C GLU A 46 10.89 5.39 -5.78
N VAL A 47 9.56 5.40 -5.90
CA VAL A 47 8.66 6.18 -5.03
C VAL A 47 8.29 5.40 -3.76
N VAL A 48 8.15 4.08 -3.90
CA VAL A 48 7.74 3.16 -2.84
C VAL A 48 8.83 2.11 -2.66
N THR A 49 9.91 2.51 -2.00
CA THR A 49 11.13 1.70 -1.85
C THR A 49 10.96 0.45 -1.00
N GLU A 50 9.85 0.32 -0.26
CA GLU A 50 9.53 -0.89 0.52
C GLU A 50 8.83 -1.98 -0.33
N ILE A 51 8.58 -1.73 -1.60
CA ILE A 51 8.05 -2.72 -2.54
C ILE A 51 9.16 -3.08 -3.52
N ASP A 52 9.47 -4.38 -3.58
CA ASP A 52 10.49 -4.90 -4.48
C ASP A 52 10.01 -4.96 -5.93
N GLU A 53 10.93 -4.77 -6.88
CA GLU A 53 10.63 -4.82 -8.31
C GLU A 53 10.05 -6.19 -8.72
N ASP A 54 10.52 -7.28 -8.11
CA ASP A 54 10.03 -8.64 -8.38
C ASP A 54 8.54 -8.77 -8.09
N ILE A 55 8.06 -8.16 -7.00
CA ILE A 55 6.63 -8.16 -6.66
C ILE A 55 5.82 -7.37 -7.70
N VAL A 56 6.35 -6.24 -8.16
CA VAL A 56 5.71 -5.45 -9.23
C VAL A 56 5.65 -6.26 -10.51
N ASN A 57 6.72 -6.98 -10.85
CA ASN A 57 6.79 -7.85 -12.02
C ASN A 57 5.80 -9.01 -11.93
N GLU A 58 5.66 -9.67 -10.78
CA GLU A 58 4.67 -10.74 -10.56
C GLU A 58 3.22 -10.26 -10.76
N ILE A 59 2.91 -9.03 -10.32
CA ILE A 59 1.59 -8.43 -10.56
C ILE A 59 1.41 -8.12 -12.04
N LEU A 60 2.42 -7.51 -12.67
CA LEU A 60 2.35 -7.08 -14.07
C LEU A 60 2.43 -8.24 -15.08
N SER A 61 2.96 -9.39 -14.68
CA SER A 61 2.91 -10.65 -15.45
C SER A 61 1.57 -11.38 -15.27
N GLY A 62 0.76 -11.00 -14.27
CA GLY A 62 -0.46 -11.71 -13.89
C GLY A 62 -0.20 -13.00 -13.11
N THR A 63 1.03 -13.23 -12.62
CA THR A 63 1.35 -14.37 -11.74
C THR A 63 0.79 -14.14 -10.34
N ARG A 64 0.53 -12.88 -9.97
CA ARG A 64 -0.09 -12.48 -8.71
C ARG A 64 -1.27 -11.55 -8.96
N ASP A 65 -2.41 -11.84 -8.33
CA ASP A 65 -3.63 -11.03 -8.47
C ASP A 65 -3.70 -9.87 -7.48
N ILE A 66 -3.06 -10.00 -6.31
CA ILE A 66 -3.11 -8.99 -5.26
C ILE A 66 -1.87 -9.05 -4.39
N TYR A 67 -1.38 -7.87 -4.00
CA TYR A 67 -0.27 -7.74 -3.05
C TYR A 67 -0.56 -6.65 -2.00
N PRO A 68 -0.96 -7.02 -0.77
CA PRO A 68 -1.03 -6.10 0.34
C PRO A 68 0.34 -5.96 1.03
N ALA A 69 0.72 -4.73 1.36
CA ALA A 69 1.93 -4.43 2.12
C ALA A 69 1.73 -3.26 3.07
N SER A 70 2.44 -3.28 4.20
CA SER A 70 2.64 -2.08 5.01
C SER A 70 3.83 -1.33 4.42
N VAL A 71 3.59 -0.11 3.95
CA VAL A 71 4.63 0.75 3.38
C VAL A 71 4.84 2.01 4.21
N ARG A 72 6.09 2.39 4.42
CA ARG A 72 6.45 3.71 4.94
C ARG A 72 6.88 4.61 3.79
N MET A 73 6.11 5.67 3.57
CA MET A 73 6.52 6.76 2.69
C MET A 73 6.81 7.99 3.54
N LYS A 74 8.05 8.47 3.48
CA LYS A 74 8.56 9.53 4.36
C LYS A 74 8.34 9.18 5.84
N ARG A 75 7.44 9.90 6.53
CA ARG A 75 7.14 9.72 7.97
C ARG A 75 5.75 9.09 8.21
N ILE A 76 5.10 8.59 7.15
CA ILE A 76 3.74 8.09 7.22
C ILE A 76 3.75 6.60 6.86
N THR A 77 3.28 5.78 7.81
CA THR A 77 3.02 4.36 7.59
C THR A 77 1.60 4.19 7.07
N MET A 78 1.47 3.45 5.97
CA MET A 78 0.22 3.21 5.27
C MET A 78 0.12 1.72 4.92
N ILE A 79 -1.10 1.24 4.77
CA ILE A 79 -1.33 -0.03 4.08
C ILE A 79 -1.51 0.28 2.61
N ALA A 80 -0.78 -0.41 1.76
CA ALA A 80 -0.88 -0.36 0.31
C ALA A 80 -1.33 -1.71 -0.23
N THR A 81 -2.14 -1.68 -1.29
CA THR A 81 -2.59 -2.87 -2.02
C THR A 81 -2.35 -2.63 -3.50
N ILE A 82 -1.60 -3.51 -4.14
CA ILE A 82 -1.41 -3.50 -5.59
C ILE A 82 -2.33 -4.54 -6.23
N VAL A 83 -3.06 -4.14 -7.27
CA VAL A 83 -3.90 -5.00 -8.10
C VAL A 83 -3.62 -4.75 -9.59
N PRO A 84 -3.50 -5.79 -10.43
CA PRO A 84 -3.31 -5.61 -11.86
C PRO A 84 -4.57 -5.04 -12.53
N VAL A 85 -4.36 -4.29 -13.61
CA VAL A 85 -5.44 -3.79 -14.47
C VAL A 85 -5.41 -4.60 -15.76
N LEU A 86 -6.44 -5.43 -15.94
CA LEU A 86 -6.61 -6.30 -17.11
C LEU A 86 -7.38 -5.57 -18.22
N ASN A 87 -7.03 -5.84 -19.47
CA ASN A 87 -7.90 -5.60 -20.62
C ASN A 87 -8.03 -6.87 -21.45
N GLU A 88 -9.26 -7.36 -21.63
CA GLU A 88 -9.64 -8.59 -22.33
C GLU A 88 -8.95 -9.87 -21.83
N THR A 89 -7.63 -9.97 -21.93
CA THR A 89 -6.80 -11.09 -21.44
C THR A 89 -5.40 -10.68 -21.00
N GLU A 90 -5.03 -9.39 -21.10
CA GLU A 90 -3.65 -8.93 -20.86
C GLU A 90 -3.58 -7.86 -19.78
N VAL A 91 -2.56 -7.94 -18.92
CA VAL A 91 -2.25 -6.91 -17.92
C VAL A 91 -1.69 -5.66 -18.60
N ARG A 92 -2.42 -4.55 -18.49
CA ARG A 92 -1.98 -3.22 -19.01
C ARG A 92 -1.19 -2.39 -18.01
N GLY A 93 -1.22 -2.79 -16.74
CA GLY A 93 -0.61 -2.04 -15.65
C GLY A 93 -1.16 -2.50 -14.32
N ALA A 94 -1.04 -1.66 -13.30
CA ALA A 94 -1.59 -1.93 -11.98
C ALA A 94 -2.08 -0.66 -11.30
N ILE A 95 -2.94 -0.84 -10.30
CA ILE A 95 -3.38 0.21 -9.38
C ILE A 95 -2.83 -0.11 -8.00
N LEU A 96 -2.14 0.85 -7.41
CA LEU A 96 -1.79 0.83 -5.99
C LEU A 96 -2.76 1.73 -5.24
N SER A 97 -3.50 1.14 -4.30
CA SER A 97 -4.35 1.86 -3.37
C SER A 97 -3.69 1.89 -2.01
N CYS A 98 -3.56 3.05 -1.38
CA CYS A 98 -3.01 3.15 -0.04
C CYS A 98 -3.89 3.98 0.88
N TYR A 99 -3.95 3.59 2.15
CA TYR A 99 -4.63 4.35 3.18
C TYR A 99 -3.77 4.45 4.44
N ARG A 100 -3.80 5.64 5.04
CA ARG A 100 -3.16 5.88 6.32
C ARG A 100 -4.00 5.24 7.42
N PHE A 101 -3.35 4.47 8.28
CA PHE A 101 -3.95 4.02 9.52
C PHE A 101 -4.13 5.24 10.45
N LYS A 102 -5.36 5.64 10.76
CA LYS A 102 -5.59 6.53 11.90
C LYS A 102 -5.41 5.66 13.15
N LYS A 103 -4.31 5.84 13.89
CA LYS A 103 -4.31 5.43 15.29
C LYS A 103 -5.46 6.22 15.94
N GLN A 104 -6.45 5.53 16.52
CA GLN A 104 -7.26 6.16 17.54
C GLN A 104 -6.26 6.70 18.57
N ALA A 105 -6.29 8.01 18.79
CA ALA A 105 -5.50 8.61 19.84
C ALA A 105 -6.03 8.04 21.15
N GLU A 106 -5.37 7.02 21.69
CA GLU A 106 -5.46 6.75 23.12
C GLU A 106 -4.96 8.03 23.80
N SER A 107 -5.90 8.70 24.47
CA SER A 107 -5.62 9.84 25.32
C SER A 107 -4.48 9.49 26.27
N VAL A 108 -3.48 10.34 26.27
CA VAL A 108 -2.28 10.32 27.11
C VAL A 108 -2.66 9.95 28.56
N ASP A 109 -2.13 8.83 29.06
CA ASP A 109 -1.77 8.74 30.47
C ASP A 109 -0.30 8.33 30.60
N SER A 110 0.38 9.10 31.42
CA SER A 110 1.80 9.17 31.62
C SER A 110 2.29 8.07 32.55
N ARG A 111 3.00 7.07 31.99
CA ARG A 111 4.22 6.43 32.51
C ARG A 111 4.45 5.08 31.82
N SER A 112 5.73 4.74 31.65
CA SER A 112 6.28 3.41 31.36
C SER A 112 6.53 3.07 29.89
N THR A 113 7.83 3.06 29.58
CA THR A 113 8.53 2.20 28.63
C THR A 113 7.80 0.90 28.23
N VAL A 114 7.72 0.65 26.92
CA VAL A 114 8.19 -0.56 26.21
C VAL A 114 7.57 -0.58 24.81
N SER A 115 8.45 -0.64 23.80
CA SER A 115 8.13 -0.88 22.40
C SER A 115 7.33 -2.17 22.23
N THR A 116 6.01 -2.06 22.09
CA THR A 116 5.16 -3.20 21.72
C THR A 116 4.53 -2.92 20.38
N ILE A 117 4.90 -3.74 19.40
CA ILE A 117 4.25 -3.83 18.08
C ILE A 117 2.74 -4.01 18.33
N PRO A 118 1.85 -3.18 17.75
CA PRO A 118 0.42 -3.32 17.93
C PRO A 118 -0.06 -4.73 17.53
N SER A 119 -0.83 -5.35 18.41
CA SER A 119 -1.42 -6.69 18.28
C SER A 119 -2.19 -6.99 16.98
N PRO A 120 -2.79 -6.03 16.25
CA PRO A 120 -3.46 -6.33 14.98
C PRO A 120 -2.48 -6.77 13.87
N LEU A 121 -1.26 -6.24 13.86
CA LEU A 121 -0.26 -6.54 12.82
C LEU A 121 0.37 -7.93 13.00
N LYS A 122 0.50 -8.40 14.25
CA LYS A 122 0.94 -9.77 14.55
C LYS A 122 -0.03 -10.83 14.02
N ARG A 123 -1.33 -10.50 13.94
CA ARG A 123 -2.35 -11.45 13.47
C ARG A 123 -2.36 -11.58 11.94
N PHE A 124 -2.07 -10.50 11.21
CA PHE A 124 -1.90 -10.54 9.75
C PHE A 124 -0.63 -11.29 9.35
N PHE A 125 0.52 -10.99 9.99
CA PHE A 125 1.79 -11.68 9.66
C PHE A 125 1.74 -13.19 9.93
N ASN A 126 1.03 -13.63 10.97
CA ASN A 126 0.92 -15.06 11.30
C ASN A 126 -0.07 -15.84 10.41
N CYS A 127 -0.99 -15.17 9.72
CA CYS A 127 -1.96 -15.86 8.85
C CYS A 127 -1.34 -16.25 7.51
N THR A 128 -0.45 -15.42 6.96
CA THR A 128 0.20 -15.69 5.66
C THR A 128 1.34 -16.72 5.75
N LEU A 129 1.96 -16.90 6.92
CA LEU A 129 3.04 -17.90 7.11
C LEU A 129 2.56 -19.32 7.45
N ARG A 130 1.25 -19.54 7.67
CA ARG A 130 0.70 -20.87 8.00
C ARG A 130 0.04 -21.62 6.84
N GLN A 131 -0.01 -21.07 5.64
CA GLN A 131 -0.59 -21.78 4.48
C GLN A 131 0.43 -22.49 3.57
N ASN A 132 1.70 -22.62 3.99
CA ASN A 132 2.73 -23.34 3.23
C ASN A 132 3.35 -24.53 3.99
N ILE A 133 2.69 -25.04 5.03
CA ILE A 133 2.99 -26.36 5.59
C ILE A 133 1.67 -27.05 5.88
N GLU A 134 1.08 -27.63 4.84
CA GLU A 134 0.48 -28.98 4.79
C GLU A 134 0.06 -29.31 3.35
#